data_AF-A0A537YNH9-F1
#
_entry.id   AF-A0A537YNH9-F1
#
_cell.length_a   1.000
_cell.length_b   1.000
_cell.length_c   1.000
_cell.angle_alpha   90.00
_cell.angle_beta   90.00
_cell.angle_gamma   90.00
#
_symmetry.space_group_name_H-M   'P 1'
#
loop_
_entity.id
_entity.type
_entity.pdbx_description
1 polymer ?
#
loop_
_entity_poly.entity_id
_entity_poly.type
_entity_poly.pdbx_seq_one_letter_code
_entity_poly.pdbx_strand_id
1 'polypeptide(L)'
;MIAAEWFFIVFRILHIGAGIVWVGSVFFLVAFVQPIAATIAPAGAPFMAELLGARRLVDRILVIASVTIVAGLILYLRDMDDAGGFGDFLGTNYGVALTIGGVTAIAAFLVGLFGTRPAVRRLLALGRQIASSEGPPSPDLTAQVPALQDLTKILARISLGLLGITVIAMATARYW
;
A
#
# COMPACT_ATOMS: atom_id res chain seq x y z
N MET A 1 -8.95 -31.24 -12.99
CA MET A 1 -8.48 -31.03 -14.38
C MET A 1 -7.17 -30.26 -14.35
N ILE A 2 -6.12 -30.74 -15.03
CA ILE A 2 -4.78 -30.13 -15.01
C ILE A 2 -4.79 -28.63 -15.35
N ALA A 3 -5.68 -28.18 -16.24
CA ALA A 3 -5.82 -26.76 -16.60
C ALA A 3 -6.28 -25.87 -15.43
N ALA A 4 -7.14 -26.38 -14.53
CA ALA A 4 -7.59 -25.64 -13.35
C ALA A 4 -6.45 -25.48 -12.33
N GLU A 5 -5.57 -26.47 -12.21
CA GLU A 5 -4.42 -26.41 -11.31
C GLU A 5 -3.43 -25.32 -11.74
N TRP A 6 -3.10 -25.27 -13.05
CA TRP A 6 -2.24 -24.22 -13.60
C TRP A 6 -2.81 -22.82 -13.44
N PHE A 7 -4.13 -22.65 -13.60
CA PHE A 7 -4.81 -21.39 -13.38
C PHE A 7 -4.56 -20.84 -11.98
N PHE A 8 -4.77 -21.65 -10.93
CA PHE A 8 -4.56 -21.20 -9.55
C PHE A 8 -3.09 -21.04 -9.18
N ILE A 9 -2.18 -21.82 -9.79
CA ILE A 9 -0.73 -21.61 -9.62
C ILE A 9 -0.32 -20.23 -10.13
N VAL A 10 -0.81 -19.82 -11.31
CA VAL A 10 -0.53 -18.48 -11.87
C VAL A 10 -1.04 -17.39 -10.95
N PHE A 11 -2.28 -17.48 -10.47
CA PHE A 11 -2.82 -16.48 -9.54
C PHE A 11 -2.06 -16.45 -8.20
N ARG A 12 -1.58 -17.61 -7.72
CA ARG A 12 -0.75 -17.67 -6.52
C ARG A 12 0.59 -16.97 -6.71
N ILE A 13 1.24 -17.19 -7.86
CA ILE A 13 2.49 -16.50 -8.21
C ILE A 13 2.24 -14.98 -8.32
N LEU A 14 1.16 -14.57 -8.99
CA LEU A 14 0.80 -13.16 -9.11
C LEU A 14 0.52 -12.53 -7.75
N HIS A 15 -0.27 -13.18 -6.89
CA HIS A 15 -0.61 -12.68 -5.57
C HIS A 15 0.64 -12.51 -4.70
N ILE A 16 1.45 -13.57 -4.57
CA ILE A 16 2.64 -13.53 -3.70
C ILE A 16 3.70 -12.60 -4.29
N GLY A 17 3.98 -12.69 -5.59
CA GLY A 17 4.98 -11.86 -6.26
C GLY A 17 4.65 -10.37 -6.21
N ALA A 18 3.42 -10.00 -6.56
CA ALA A 18 2.97 -8.61 -6.46
C ALA A 18 2.90 -8.14 -4.99
N GLY A 19 2.48 -9.02 -4.07
CA GLY A 19 2.45 -8.74 -2.63
C GLY A 19 3.82 -8.43 -2.05
N ILE A 20 4.86 -9.18 -2.45
CA ILE A 20 6.26 -8.92 -2.06
C ILE A 20 6.67 -7.51 -2.51
N VAL A 21 6.41 -7.17 -3.78
CA VAL A 21 6.78 -5.85 -4.32
C VAL A 21 6.01 -4.74 -3.61
N TRP A 22 4.72 -4.93 -3.36
CA TRP A 22 3.88 -3.95 -2.67
C TRP A 22 4.35 -3.72 -1.23
N VAL A 23 4.35 -4.77 -0.40
CA VAL A 23 4.70 -4.67 1.03
C VAL A 23 6.15 -4.21 1.18
N GLY A 24 7.07 -4.77 0.39
CA GLY A 24 8.47 -4.37 0.39
C GLY A 24 8.67 -2.89 0.03
N SER A 25 7.92 -2.38 -0.95
CA SER A 25 7.99 -0.96 -1.33
C SER A 25 7.50 -0.03 -0.22
N VAL A 26 6.39 -0.39 0.45
CA VAL A 26 5.84 0.40 1.56
C VAL A 26 6.80 0.38 2.74
N PHE A 27 7.33 -0.79 3.10
CA PHE A 27 8.35 -0.92 4.14
C PHE A 27 9.59 -0.07 3.82
N PHE A 28 10.15 -0.22 2.62
CA PHE A 28 11.35 0.51 2.22
C PHE A 28 11.13 2.03 2.25
N LEU A 29 9.98 2.49 1.75
CA LEU A 29 9.61 3.90 1.76
C LEU A 29 9.53 4.46 3.19
N VAL A 30 8.85 3.75 4.09
CA VAL A 30 8.59 4.23 5.47
C VAL A 30 9.82 4.10 6.36
N ALA A 31 10.55 2.99 6.27
CA ALA A 31 11.66 2.69 7.18
C ALA A 31 12.97 3.39 6.79
N PHE A 32 13.18 3.67 5.49
CA PHE A 32 14.47 4.19 5.01
C PHE A 32 14.31 5.50 4.24
N VAL A 33 13.48 5.50 3.19
CA VAL A 33 13.44 6.63 2.24
C VAL A 33 12.91 7.90 2.91
N GLN A 34 11.79 7.82 3.64
CA GLN A 34 11.21 8.97 4.33
C GLN A 34 12.13 9.54 5.43
N PRO A 35 12.72 8.72 6.33
CA PRO A 35 13.70 9.21 7.31
C PRO A 35 14.91 9.89 6.68
N ILE A 36 15.50 9.28 5.64
CA ILE A 36 16.66 9.85 4.95
C ILE A 36 16.30 11.20 4.31
N ALA A 37 15.17 11.26 3.60
CA ALA A 37 14.72 12.51 2.98
C ALA A 37 14.48 13.63 4.01
N ALA A 38 14.11 13.31 5.24
CA ALA A 38 13.92 14.30 6.29
C ALA A 38 15.23 14.89 6.84
N THR A 39 16.36 14.19 6.70
CA THR A 39 17.65 14.63 7.27
C THR A 39 18.55 15.33 6.25
N ILE A 40 18.40 15.07 4.95
CA ILE A 40 19.28 15.59 3.89
C ILE A 40 18.86 16.96 3.34
N ALA A 41 18.61 17.95 4.19
CA ALA A 41 18.29 19.30 3.73
C ALA A 41 19.49 19.96 3.00
N PRO A 42 19.27 20.70 1.89
CA PRO A 42 18.00 21.02 1.24
C PRO A 42 17.53 19.99 0.17
N ALA A 43 18.29 18.92 -0.07
CA ALA A 43 18.05 17.97 -1.17
C ALA A 43 16.83 17.04 -0.97
N GLY A 44 16.38 16.84 0.27
CA GLY A 44 15.32 15.87 0.60
C GLY A 44 13.95 16.16 -0.03
N ALA A 45 13.51 17.42 0.01
CA ALA A 45 12.22 17.81 -0.57
C ALA A 45 12.17 17.66 -2.10
N PRO A 46 13.18 18.13 -2.88
CA PRO A 46 13.27 17.84 -4.31
C PRO A 46 13.28 16.35 -4.65
N PHE A 47 14.03 15.55 -3.88
CA PHE A 47 14.09 14.09 -4.07
C PHE A 47 12.69 13.45 -3.90
N MET A 48 11.96 13.80 -2.85
CA MET A 48 10.61 13.30 -2.63
C MET A 48 9.62 13.81 -3.69
N ALA A 49 9.78 15.04 -4.17
CA ALA A 49 8.94 15.60 -5.23
C ALA A 49 9.11 14.85 -6.56
N GLU A 50 10.35 14.51 -6.95
CA GLU A 50 10.65 13.68 -8.12
C GLU A 50 10.07 12.26 -7.95
N LEU A 51 10.31 11.63 -6.80
CA LEU A 51 9.86 10.26 -6.50
C LEU A 51 8.33 10.14 -6.51
N LEU A 52 7.64 11.08 -5.89
CA LEU A 52 6.18 11.04 -5.76
C LEU A 52 5.47 11.60 -6.99
N GLY A 53 6.03 12.63 -7.62
CA GLY A 53 5.45 13.34 -8.75
C GLY A 53 5.79 12.70 -10.10
N ALA A 54 7.07 12.75 -10.49
CA ALA A 54 7.50 12.29 -11.80
C ALA A 54 7.50 10.77 -11.91
N ARG A 55 7.99 10.06 -10.87
CA ARG A 55 8.01 8.59 -10.86
C ARG A 55 6.67 7.98 -10.46
N ARG A 56 5.72 8.80 -9.97
CA ARG A 56 4.37 8.40 -9.56
C ARG A 56 4.38 7.16 -8.65
N LEU A 57 5.30 7.13 -7.68
CA LEU A 57 5.53 5.95 -6.83
C LEU A 57 4.24 5.44 -6.18
N VAL A 58 3.43 6.34 -5.61
CA VAL A 58 2.16 5.97 -4.94
C VAL A 58 1.17 5.34 -5.92
N ASP A 59 1.02 5.90 -7.13
CA ASP A 59 0.13 5.34 -8.15
C ASP A 59 0.59 3.94 -8.59
N ARG A 60 1.91 3.74 -8.76
CA ARG A 60 2.47 2.43 -9.14
C ARG A 60 2.29 1.39 -8.04
N ILE A 61 2.52 1.76 -6.78
CA ILE A 61 2.25 0.90 -5.63
C ILE A 61 0.78 0.49 -5.60
N LEU A 62 -0.15 1.42 -5.85
CA LEU A 62 -1.59 1.11 -5.87
C LEU A 62 -1.95 0.13 -7.00
N VAL A 63 -1.35 0.25 -8.19
CA VAL A 63 -1.57 -0.73 -9.28
C VAL A 63 -1.10 -2.12 -8.86
N ILE A 64 0.10 -2.23 -8.28
CA ILE A 64 0.66 -3.52 -7.82
C ILE A 64 -0.20 -4.10 -6.68
N ALA A 65 -0.68 -3.25 -5.78
CA ALA A 65 -1.62 -3.62 -4.73
C ALA A 65 -2.94 -4.15 -5.29
N SER A 66 -3.50 -3.51 -6.33
CA SER A 66 -4.70 -3.99 -7.00
C SER A 66 -4.50 -5.38 -7.63
N VAL A 67 -3.36 -5.62 -8.30
CA VAL A 67 -3.02 -6.95 -8.83
C VAL A 67 -2.94 -7.98 -7.71
N THR A 68 -2.28 -7.63 -6.60
CA THR A 68 -2.17 -8.49 -5.41
C THR A 68 -3.55 -8.86 -4.87
N ILE A 69 -4.42 -7.88 -4.66
CA ILE A 69 -5.75 -8.07 -4.07
C ILE A 69 -6.65 -8.88 -5.00
N VAL A 70 -6.71 -8.55 -6.29
CA VAL A 70 -7.56 -9.28 -7.25
C VAL A 70 -7.11 -10.74 -7.35
N ALA A 71 -5.80 -11.00 -7.45
CA ALA A 71 -5.29 -12.36 -7.48
C ALA A 71 -5.58 -13.12 -6.17
N GLY A 72 -5.45 -12.44 -5.03
CA GLY A 72 -5.76 -13.01 -3.71
C GLY A 72 -7.24 -13.32 -3.53
N LEU A 73 -8.14 -12.46 -4.02
CA LEU A 73 -9.59 -12.68 -3.97
C LEU A 73 -10.01 -13.89 -4.81
N ILE A 74 -9.40 -14.08 -5.98
CA ILE A 74 -9.67 -15.27 -6.81
C ILE A 74 -9.28 -16.56 -6.08
N LEU A 75 -8.12 -16.57 -5.40
CA LEU A 75 -7.67 -17.71 -4.61
C LEU A 75 -8.57 -17.93 -3.38
N TYR A 76 -8.90 -16.85 -2.67
CA TYR A 76 -9.78 -16.91 -1.50
C TYR A 76 -11.15 -17.48 -1.85
N LEU A 77 -11.76 -17.05 -2.96
CA LEU A 77 -13.06 -17.53 -3.40
C LEU A 77 -13.02 -19.02 -3.75
N ARG A 78 -11.92 -19.49 -4.36
CA ARG A 78 -11.70 -20.91 -4.61
C ARG A 78 -11.55 -21.70 -3.31
N ASP A 79 -10.69 -21.26 -2.39
CA ASP A 79 -10.49 -21.97 -1.11
C ASP A 79 -11.78 -22.00 -0.27
N MET A 80 -12.60 -20.95 -0.37
CA MET A 80 -13.92 -20.88 0.25
C MET A 80 -14.93 -21.86 -0.39
N ASP A 81 -14.92 -22.00 -1.71
CA ASP A 81 -15.75 -22.97 -2.44
C ASP A 81 -15.32 -24.41 -2.11
N ASP A 82 -14.01 -24.68 -2.10
CA ASP A 82 -13.41 -25.96 -1.72
C ASP A 82 -13.79 -26.37 -0.27
N ALA A 83 -14.02 -25.38 0.61
CA ALA A 83 -14.45 -25.61 1.99
C ALA A 83 -15.96 -25.83 2.18
N GLY A 84 -16.78 -25.70 1.13
CA GLY A 84 -18.25 -25.85 1.20
C GLY A 84 -19.01 -24.53 1.39
N GLY A 85 -18.31 -23.39 1.41
CA GLY A 85 -18.89 -22.06 1.52
C GLY A 85 -18.27 -21.20 2.63
N PHE A 86 -18.75 -19.96 2.74
CA PHE A 86 -18.16 -18.96 3.64
C PHE A 86 -18.19 -19.36 5.13
N GLY A 87 -19.29 -19.95 5.59
CA GLY A 87 -19.44 -20.37 6.99
C GLY A 87 -18.44 -21.46 7.37
N ASP A 88 -18.33 -22.49 6.52
CA ASP A 88 -17.43 -23.62 6.74
C ASP A 88 -15.96 -23.19 6.63
N PHE A 89 -15.65 -22.30 5.67
CA PHE A 89 -14.32 -21.73 5.51
C PHE A 89 -13.88 -20.96 6.76
N LEU A 90 -14.75 -20.09 7.31
CA LEU A 90 -14.48 -19.38 8.57
C LEU A 90 -14.54 -20.27 9.81
N GLY A 91 -15.08 -21.47 9.70
CA GLY A 91 -14.98 -22.51 10.73
C GLY A 91 -13.56 -23.07 10.87
N THR A 92 -12.67 -22.80 9.93
CA THR A 92 -11.27 -23.23 9.95
C THR A 92 -10.34 -22.10 10.36
N ASN A 93 -9.28 -22.42 11.11
CA ASN A 93 -8.25 -21.44 11.47
C ASN A 93 -7.54 -20.87 10.23
N TYR A 94 -7.34 -21.71 9.20
CA TYR A 94 -6.83 -21.29 7.90
C TYR A 94 -7.69 -20.19 7.25
N GLY A 95 -8.99 -20.42 7.14
CA GLY A 95 -9.91 -19.45 6.54
C GLY A 95 -10.03 -18.15 7.34
N VAL A 96 -9.99 -18.24 8.68
CA VAL A 96 -9.92 -17.06 9.55
C VAL A 96 -8.64 -16.26 9.28
N ALA A 97 -7.48 -16.90 9.22
CA ALA A 97 -6.20 -16.25 8.97
C ALA A 97 -6.18 -15.54 7.59
N LEU A 98 -6.65 -16.21 6.54
CA LEU A 98 -6.77 -15.61 5.21
C LEU A 98 -7.75 -14.43 5.20
N THR A 99 -8.84 -14.50 5.97
CA THR A 99 -9.82 -13.41 6.07
C THR A 99 -9.24 -12.19 6.78
N ILE A 100 -8.56 -12.39 7.91
CA ILE A 100 -7.88 -11.29 8.64
C ILE A 100 -6.84 -10.62 7.73
N GLY A 101 -6.03 -11.42 7.04
CA GLY A 101 -5.03 -10.88 6.12
C GLY A 101 -5.67 -10.14 4.94
N GLY A 102 -6.70 -10.69 4.32
CA GLY A 102 -7.42 -10.05 3.22
C GLY A 102 -8.04 -8.72 3.62
N VAL A 103 -8.74 -8.66 4.76
CA VAL A 103 -9.37 -7.45 5.27
C VAL A 103 -8.33 -6.37 5.59
N THR A 104 -7.23 -6.73 6.25
CA THR A 104 -6.17 -5.76 6.60
C THR A 104 -5.43 -5.25 5.37
N ALA A 105 -5.19 -6.09 4.36
CA ALA A 105 -4.60 -5.65 3.10
C ALA A 105 -5.53 -4.70 2.34
N ILE A 106 -6.82 -5.01 2.26
CA ILE A 106 -7.81 -4.12 1.64
C ILE A 106 -7.87 -2.80 2.39
N ALA A 107 -7.89 -2.80 3.72
CA ALA A 107 -7.84 -1.58 4.52
C ALA A 107 -6.59 -0.74 4.21
N ALA A 108 -5.41 -1.35 4.12
CA ALA A 108 -4.17 -0.67 3.74
C ALA A 108 -4.25 -0.05 2.32
N PHE A 109 -4.84 -0.79 1.37
CA PHE A 109 -5.08 -0.28 0.01
C PHE A 109 -6.02 0.93 0.03
N LEU A 110 -7.09 0.90 0.81
CA LEU A 110 -8.03 2.02 0.94
C LEU A 110 -7.36 3.25 1.59
N VAL A 111 -6.51 3.06 2.60
CA VAL A 111 -5.67 4.14 3.16
C VAL A 111 -4.75 4.74 2.10
N GLY A 112 -4.14 3.90 1.26
CA GLY A 112 -3.33 4.36 0.13
C GLY A 112 -4.13 5.15 -0.90
N LEU A 113 -5.28 4.62 -1.32
CA LEU A 113 -6.11 5.14 -2.41
C LEU A 113 -6.83 6.44 -2.02
N PHE A 114 -7.46 6.46 -0.85
CA PHE A 114 -8.32 7.56 -0.40
C PHE A 114 -7.64 8.52 0.57
N GLY A 115 -6.53 8.11 1.21
CA GLY A 115 -5.75 8.98 2.10
C GLY A 115 -4.45 9.46 1.45
N THR A 116 -3.53 8.53 1.19
CA THR A 116 -2.14 8.86 0.83
C THR A 116 -2.06 9.54 -0.54
N ARG A 117 -2.72 8.97 -1.55
CA ARG A 117 -2.72 9.50 -2.93
C ARG A 117 -3.23 10.94 -3.01
N PRO A 118 -4.41 11.32 -2.49
CA PRO A 118 -4.87 12.70 -2.53
C PRO A 118 -3.99 13.64 -1.71
N ALA A 119 -3.50 13.23 -0.54
CA ALA A 119 -2.59 14.04 0.27
C ALA A 119 -1.29 14.37 -0.47
N VAL A 120 -0.67 13.36 -1.11
CA VAL A 120 0.53 13.55 -1.94
C VAL A 120 0.26 14.46 -3.14
N ARG A 121 -0.88 14.29 -3.83
CA ARG A 121 -1.26 15.16 -4.96
C ARG A 121 -1.40 16.61 -4.54
N ARG A 122 -2.05 16.86 -3.38
CA ARG A 122 -2.19 18.20 -2.82
C ARG A 122 -0.84 18.80 -2.44
N LEU A 123 0.03 18.02 -1.80
CA LEU A 123 1.40 18.43 -1.45
C LEU A 123 2.20 18.84 -2.69
N LEU A 124 2.17 18.03 -3.76
CA LEU A 124 2.85 18.34 -5.02
C LEU A 124 2.24 19.56 -5.73
N ALA A 125 0.92 19.75 -5.65
CA ALA A 125 0.26 20.91 -6.24
C ALA A 125 0.67 22.21 -5.52
N LEU A 126 0.70 22.21 -4.19
CA LEU A 126 1.21 23.32 -3.40
C LEU A 126 2.69 23.61 -3.71
N GLY A 127 3.52 22.57 -3.81
CA GLY A 127 4.93 22.71 -4.19
C GLY A 127 5.11 23.41 -5.55
N ARG A 128 4.27 23.09 -6.53
CA ARG A 128 4.28 23.79 -7.84
C ARG A 128 3.84 25.24 -7.73
N GLN A 129 2.78 25.53 -6.98
CA GLN A 129 2.30 26.91 -6.78
C GLN A 129 3.37 27.79 -6.11
N ILE A 130 4.04 27.25 -5.09
CA ILE A 130 5.14 27.93 -4.39
C ILE A 130 6.30 28.19 -5.36
N ALA A 131 6.69 27.19 -6.16
CA ALA A 131 7.78 27.33 -7.12
C ALA A 131 7.48 28.29 -8.28
N SER A 132 6.20 28.44 -8.66
CA SER A 132 5.76 29.36 -9.71
C SER A 132 5.44 30.78 -9.21
N SER A 133 5.54 31.05 -7.90
CA SER A 133 5.18 32.36 -7.36
C SER A 133 6.27 33.39 -7.65
N GLU A 134 5.93 34.49 -8.33
CA GLU A 134 6.84 35.61 -8.57
C GLU A 134 6.94 36.52 -7.33
N GLY A 135 7.42 35.97 -6.22
CA GLY A 135 7.55 36.67 -4.94
C GLY A 135 7.54 35.72 -3.73
N PRO A 136 7.69 36.24 -2.50
CA PRO A 136 7.54 35.43 -1.28
C PRO A 136 6.20 34.68 -1.31
N PRO A 137 6.19 33.34 -1.16
CA PRO A 137 4.95 32.59 -1.19
C PRO A 137 4.00 33.06 -0.08
N SER A 138 2.69 33.05 -0.34
CA SER A 138 1.70 33.40 0.67
C SER A 138 1.92 32.59 1.96
N PRO A 139 1.92 33.21 3.16
CA PRO A 139 2.08 32.51 4.43
C PRO A 139 1.09 31.36 4.62
N ASP A 140 -0.12 31.48 4.08
CA ASP A 140 -1.15 30.43 4.16
C ASP A 140 -0.80 29.20 3.32
N LEU A 141 -0.05 29.38 2.21
CA LEU A 141 0.38 28.27 1.36
C LEU A 141 1.53 27.49 1.99
N THR A 142 2.48 28.19 2.62
CA THR A 142 3.63 27.57 3.28
C THR A 142 3.23 26.87 4.57
N ALA A 143 2.26 27.41 5.31
CA ALA A 143 1.74 26.80 6.54
C ALA A 143 1.04 25.43 6.32
N GLN A 144 0.52 25.16 5.12
CA GLN A 144 -0.17 23.89 4.82
C GLN A 144 0.78 22.73 4.50
N VAL A 145 2.03 23.00 4.13
CA VAL A 145 3.00 21.98 3.70
C VAL A 145 3.36 21.00 4.82
N PRO A 146 3.73 21.43 6.04
CA PRO A 146 4.10 20.51 7.12
C PRO A 146 2.94 19.59 7.51
N ALA A 147 1.71 20.12 7.61
CA ALA A 147 0.53 19.35 7.97
C ALA A 147 0.27 18.20 6.96
N LEU A 148 0.42 18.46 5.67
CA LEU A 148 0.28 17.42 4.64
C LEU A 148 1.43 16.43 4.66
N GLN A 149 2.66 16.87 4.88
CA GLN A 149 3.81 15.98 5.03
C GLN A 149 3.60 15.01 6.20
N ASP A 150 3.17 15.52 7.36
CA ASP A 150 2.94 14.70 8.54
C ASP A 150 1.77 13.74 8.36
N LEU A 151 0.69 14.19 7.72
CA LEU A 151 -0.40 13.31 7.32
C LEU A 151 0.09 12.16 6.43
N THR A 152 0.90 12.45 5.40
CA THR A 152 1.43 11.40 4.52
C THR A 152 2.32 10.39 5.26
N LYS A 153 3.11 10.84 6.24
CA LYS A 153 3.92 9.95 7.09
C LYS A 153 3.03 9.05 7.97
N ILE A 154 2.01 9.63 8.60
CA ILE A 154 1.06 8.89 9.46
C ILE A 154 0.35 7.82 8.65
N LEU A 155 -0.22 8.17 7.49
CA LEU A 155 -0.93 7.23 6.63
C LEU A 155 -0.03 6.11 6.11
N ALA A 156 1.24 6.42 5.80
CA ALA A 156 2.21 5.41 5.38
C ALA A 156 2.55 4.43 6.52
N ARG A 157 2.70 4.92 7.75
CA ARG A 157 2.91 4.07 8.94
C ARG A 157 1.70 3.21 9.27
N ILE A 158 0.48 3.76 9.19
CA ILE A 158 -0.77 2.99 9.32
C ILE A 158 -0.82 1.88 8.28
N SER A 159 -0.52 2.20 7.01
CA SER A 159 -0.48 1.22 5.93
C SER A 159 0.55 0.12 6.19
N LEU A 160 1.76 0.48 6.66
CA LEU A 160 2.78 -0.50 7.02
C LEU A 160 2.34 -1.41 8.17
N GLY A 161 1.69 -0.87 9.20
CA GLY A 161 1.15 -1.65 10.32
C GLY A 161 0.08 -2.65 9.87
N LEU A 162 -0.87 -2.21 9.04
CA LEU A 162 -1.91 -3.06 8.46
C LEU A 162 -1.32 -4.18 7.60
N LEU A 163 -0.36 -3.85 6.73
CA LEU A 163 0.34 -4.84 5.91
C LEU A 163 1.19 -5.80 6.75
N GLY A 164 1.73 -5.34 7.89
CA GLY A 164 2.40 -6.21 8.86
C GLY A 164 1.45 -7.27 9.40
N ILE A 165 0.24 -6.88 9.80
CA ILE A 165 -0.81 -7.83 10.23
C ILE A 165 -1.18 -8.78 9.09
N THR A 166 -1.34 -8.27 7.86
CA THR A 166 -1.59 -9.11 6.67
C THR A 166 -0.52 -10.18 6.51
N VAL A 167 0.76 -9.81 6.53
CA VAL A 167 1.86 -10.73 6.34
C VAL A 167 1.89 -11.78 7.43
N ILE A 168 1.72 -11.39 8.70
CA ILE A 168 1.74 -12.32 9.83
C ILE A 168 0.58 -13.32 9.72
N ALA A 169 -0.64 -12.85 9.48
CA ALA A 169 -1.81 -13.71 9.35
C ALA A 169 -1.63 -14.73 8.21
N MET A 170 -1.24 -14.26 7.03
CA MET A 170 -1.07 -15.11 5.83
C MET A 170 0.10 -16.09 5.94
N ALA A 171 1.23 -15.65 6.50
CA ALA A 171 2.42 -16.48 6.65
C ALA A 171 2.23 -17.58 7.70
N THR A 172 1.36 -17.33 8.70
CA THR A 172 1.12 -18.28 9.79
C THR A 172 -0.12 -19.14 9.60
N ALA A 173 -0.98 -18.84 8.63
CA ALA A 173 -2.28 -19.48 8.38
C ALA A 173 -2.26 -21.02 8.34
N ARG A 174 -1.13 -21.64 8.00
CA ARG A 174 -1.00 -23.11 7.92
C ARG A 174 -0.62 -23.79 9.24
N TYR A 175 -0.32 -23.03 10.29
CA TYR A 175 0.27 -23.55 11.53
C TYR A 175 -0.66 -23.53 12.73
N TRP A 176 -1.79 -22.84 12.61
CA TRP A 176 -2.83 -22.82 13.61
C TRP A 176 -4.16 -22.96 12.88
#